data_AF-A0A401T5K7-F1
#
_entry.id   AF-A0A401T5K7-F1
#
_cell.length_a   1.000
_cell.length_b   1.000
_cell.length_c   1.000
_cell.angle_alpha   90.00
_cell.angle_beta   90.00
_cell.angle_gamma   90.00
#
_symmetry.space_group_name_H-M   'P 1'
#
loop_
_entity.id
_entity.type
_entity.pdbx_description
1 polymer ?
#
loop_
_entity_poly.entity_id
_entity_poly.type
_entity_poly.pdbx_seq_one_letter_code
_entity_poly.pdbx_strand_id
1 'polypeptide(L)'
;MCEVTAANFQSLYPQILEEIASCDFVAIDTELTGLHSFGSPTAQLSLFDNPQERYDKLRPSVTRFTVSQIGVENLCPIPGIIPITTCSCSSILKDLLKVMITDVSEWVVHAKEGDSLTLPSVPGLQIFEVQLVLRRALANIWTEVNDQNE
;
A
#
# COMPACT_ATOMS: atom_id res chain seq x y z
N MET A 1 13.78 -11.51 14.56
CA MET A 1 12.55 -11.35 15.38
C MET A 1 12.95 -10.77 16.72
N CYS A 2 12.48 -9.57 17.06
CA CYS A 2 12.74 -8.89 18.33
C CYS A 2 11.47 -8.99 19.20
N GLU A 3 11.58 -9.53 20.41
CA GLU A 3 10.43 -9.65 21.33
C GLU A 3 10.29 -8.38 22.18
N VAL A 4 9.14 -7.72 22.06
CA VAL A 4 8.82 -6.49 22.80
C VAL A 4 7.79 -6.83 23.87
N THR A 5 8.15 -6.56 25.12
CA THR A 5 7.33 -6.78 26.32
C THR A 5 7.23 -5.49 27.13
N ALA A 6 6.35 -5.44 28.13
CA ALA A 6 6.21 -4.27 29.00
C ALA A 6 7.54 -3.86 29.69
N ALA A 7 8.42 -4.83 29.96
CA ALA A 7 9.69 -4.58 30.64
C ALA A 7 10.73 -3.88 29.75
N ASN A 8 10.69 -4.08 28.43
CA ASN A 8 11.68 -3.55 27.49
C ASN A 8 11.10 -2.53 26.49
N PHE A 9 9.78 -2.30 26.51
CA PHE A 9 9.12 -1.39 25.58
C PHE A 9 9.72 0.01 25.62
N GLN A 10 9.92 0.59 26.81
CA GLN A 10 10.43 1.97 26.93
C GLN A 10 11.85 2.12 26.37
N SER A 11 12.71 1.11 26.54
CA SER A 11 14.06 1.12 25.98
C SER A 11 14.08 0.94 24.47
N LEU A 12 13.17 0.13 23.92
CA LEU A 12 13.10 -0.16 22.48
C LEU A 12 12.26 0.88 21.71
N TYR A 13 11.41 1.64 22.40
CA TYR A 13 10.50 2.61 21.80
C TYR A 13 11.18 3.58 20.81
N PRO A 14 12.35 4.17 21.10
CA PRO A 14 13.03 5.04 20.13
C PRO A 14 13.42 4.31 18.85
N GLN A 15 13.94 3.08 18.95
CA GLN A 15 14.32 2.28 17.79
C GLN A 15 13.09 1.87 16.97
N ILE A 16 12.01 1.47 17.64
CA ILE A 16 10.73 1.14 16.98
C ILE A 16 10.24 2.33 16.15
N LEU A 17 10.29 3.55 16.69
CA LEU A 17 9.91 4.76 15.96
C LEU A 17 10.81 5.03 14.77
N GLU A 18 12.13 4.89 14.93
CA GLU A 18 13.10 5.12 13.86
C GLU A 18 12.92 4.12 12.71
N GLU A 19 12.73 2.84 13.01
CA GLU A 19 12.51 1.81 12.00
C GLU A 19 11.18 2.01 11.26
N ILE A 20 10.09 2.35 11.97
CA ILE A 20 8.81 2.68 11.33
C ILE A 20 8.94 3.93 10.46
N ALA A 21 9.63 4.97 10.93
CA ALA A 21 9.80 6.21 10.18
C ALA A 21 10.68 6.05 8.93
N SER A 22 11.56 5.04 8.90
CA SER A 22 12.49 4.80 7.79
C SER A 22 12.00 3.77 6.77
N CYS A 23 10.94 3.02 7.08
CA CYS A 23 10.37 2.03 6.16
C CYS A 23 9.38 2.63 5.16
N ASP A 24 9.25 2.01 3.99
CA ASP A 24 8.23 2.37 3.00
C ASP A 24 6.85 1.82 3.38
N PHE A 25 6.81 0.61 3.96
CA PHE A 25 5.59 -0.08 4.36
C PHE A 25 5.77 -0.80 5.69
N VAL A 26 4.67 -0.89 6.45
CA VAL A 26 4.58 -1.70 7.67
C VAL A 26 3.51 -2.77 7.45
N ALA A 27 3.89 -4.03 7.62
CA ALA A 27 2.93 -5.12 7.72
C ALA A 27 2.59 -5.37 9.19
N ILE A 28 1.30 -5.58 9.47
CA ILE A 28 0.78 -5.82 10.83
C ILE A 28 -0.04 -7.10 10.80
N ASP A 29 0.19 -7.95 11.80
CA ASP A 29 -0.64 -9.11 12.09
C ASP A 29 -0.97 -9.16 13.59
N THR A 30 -2.09 -9.76 13.97
CA THR A 30 -2.53 -9.79 15.37
C THR A 30 -2.97 -11.17 15.80
N GLU A 31 -2.53 -11.57 16.98
CA GLU A 31 -3.08 -12.74 17.66
C GLU A 31 -4.17 -12.30 18.63
N LEU A 32 -5.34 -12.93 18.51
CA LEU A 32 -6.53 -12.62 19.31
C LEU A 32 -6.77 -13.71 20.35
N THR A 33 -7.25 -13.33 21.54
CA THR A 33 -7.63 -14.31 22.58
C THR A 33 -8.84 -15.17 22.21
N GLY A 34 -9.54 -14.83 21.12
CA GLY A 34 -10.61 -15.61 20.51
C GLY A 34 -11.17 -14.94 19.27
N LEU A 35 -11.93 -15.70 18.46
CA LEU A 35 -12.44 -15.25 17.16
C LEU A 35 -13.97 -15.15 17.09
N HIS A 36 -14.69 -16.03 17.80
CA HIS A 36 -16.14 -16.15 17.67
C HIS A 36 -16.83 -16.06 19.02
N SER A 37 -17.78 -15.13 19.12
CA SER A 37 -18.74 -15.10 20.22
C SER A 37 -19.86 -16.09 19.93
N PHE A 38 -19.85 -17.23 20.61
CA PHE A 38 -20.97 -18.17 20.57
C PHE A 38 -22.11 -17.61 21.42
N GLY A 39 -23.28 -17.37 20.83
CA GLY A 39 -24.42 -16.90 21.62
C GLY A 39 -25.70 -16.51 20.89
N SER A 40 -25.68 -16.27 19.57
CA SER A 40 -26.90 -16.03 18.80
C SER A 40 -26.81 -16.58 17.37
N PRO A 41 -27.84 -17.28 16.85
CA PRO A 41 -27.93 -17.66 15.44
C PRO A 41 -27.83 -16.48 14.47
N THR A 42 -28.25 -15.28 14.90
CA THR A 42 -28.15 -14.05 14.09
C THR A 42 -26.74 -13.48 14.01
N ALA A 43 -25.81 -13.95 14.86
CA ALA A 43 -24.41 -13.52 14.86
C ALA A 43 -23.53 -14.35 13.91
N GLN A 44 -24.09 -15.36 13.24
CA GLN A 44 -23.34 -16.16 12.28
C GLN A 44 -23.05 -15.33 11.02
N LEU A 45 -21.77 -15.31 10.65
CA LEU A 45 -21.31 -14.66 9.43
C LEU A 45 -21.86 -15.43 8.23
N SER A 46 -22.45 -14.68 7.29
CA SER A 46 -22.89 -15.18 6.00
C SER A 46 -21.98 -14.65 4.90
N LEU A 47 -21.83 -15.42 3.83
CA LEU A 47 -21.20 -14.96 2.59
C LEU A 47 -22.01 -13.85 1.91
N PHE A 48 -23.31 -13.75 2.22
CA PHE A 48 -24.23 -12.78 1.63
C PHE A 48 -24.48 -11.55 2.50
N ASP A 49 -23.80 -11.43 3.65
CA ASP A 49 -23.91 -10.24 4.48
C ASP A 49 -23.39 -9.02 3.72
N ASN A 50 -24.11 -7.91 3.79
CA ASN A 50 -23.57 -6.63 3.34
C ASN A 50 -22.49 -6.13 4.34
N PRO A 51 -21.65 -5.13 3.97
CA PRO A 51 -20.57 -4.66 4.84
C PRO A 51 -21.03 -4.20 6.24
N GLN A 52 -22.21 -3.58 6.34
CA GLN A 52 -22.77 -3.10 7.61
C GLN A 52 -23.22 -4.29 8.48
N GLU A 53 -23.97 -5.23 7.92
CA GLU A 53 -24.38 -6.45 8.62
C GLU A 53 -23.19 -7.25 9.13
N ARG A 54 -22.15 -7.40 8.30
CA ARG A 54 -20.91 -8.08 8.67
C ARG A 54 -20.21 -7.36 9.84
N TYR A 55 -20.14 -6.04 9.80
CA TYR A 55 -19.58 -5.25 10.89
C TYR A 55 -20.37 -5.44 12.19
N ASP A 56 -21.70 -5.35 12.14
CA ASP A 56 -22.56 -5.49 13.32
C ASP A 56 -22.47 -6.89 13.95
N LYS A 57 -22.24 -7.92 13.15
CA LYS A 57 -21.99 -9.30 13.62
C LYS A 57 -20.59 -9.51 14.20
N LEU A 58 -19.56 -8.88 13.64
CA LEU A 58 -18.18 -9.02 14.12
C LEU A 58 -17.89 -8.19 15.38
N ARG A 59 -18.47 -6.99 15.48
CA ARG A 59 -18.23 -6.04 16.57
C ARG A 59 -18.37 -6.66 17.97
N PRO A 60 -19.41 -7.46 18.29
CA PRO A 60 -19.52 -8.12 19.60
C PRO A 60 -18.33 -9.02 19.94
N SER A 61 -17.74 -9.70 18.96
CA SER A 61 -16.55 -10.54 19.19
C SER A 61 -15.32 -9.71 19.51
N VAL A 62 -15.11 -8.59 18.79
CA VAL A 62 -14.00 -7.67 19.06
C VAL A 62 -14.13 -7.00 20.43
N THR A 63 -15.35 -6.82 20.97
CA THR A 63 -15.53 -6.30 22.34
C THR A 63 -15.31 -7.32 23.45
N ARG A 64 -15.30 -8.61 23.13
CA ARG A 64 -15.14 -9.70 24.13
C ARG A 64 -13.73 -10.25 24.17
N PHE A 65 -13.06 -10.32 23.03
CA PHE A 65 -11.69 -10.77 22.92
C PHE A 65 -10.74 -9.57 22.85
N THR A 66 -9.50 -9.80 23.25
CA THR A 66 -8.46 -8.77 23.19
C THR A 66 -7.36 -9.24 22.27
N VAL A 67 -6.61 -8.28 21.71
CA VAL A 67 -5.33 -8.57 21.07
C VAL A 67 -4.35 -8.97 22.16
N SER A 68 -3.78 -10.18 22.06
CA SER A 68 -2.73 -10.65 22.98
C SER A 68 -1.33 -10.37 22.45
N GLN A 69 -1.17 -10.29 21.13
CA GLN A 69 0.10 -9.99 20.47
C GLN A 69 -0.14 -9.25 19.17
N ILE A 70 0.77 -8.32 18.86
CA ILE A 70 0.83 -7.63 17.56
C ILE A 70 2.19 -7.97 16.96
N GLY A 71 2.19 -8.60 15.78
CA GLY A 71 3.34 -8.71 14.91
C GLY A 71 3.47 -7.46 14.06
N VAL A 72 4.66 -6.86 14.05
CA VAL A 72 4.98 -5.71 13.20
C VAL A 72 6.22 -6.06 12.39
N GLU A 73 6.13 -5.92 11.07
CA GLU A 73 7.25 -6.14 10.16
C GLU A 73 7.48 -4.87 9.33
N ASN A 74 8.69 -4.34 9.42
CA ASN A 74 9.14 -3.20 8.65
C ASN A 74 9.65 -3.71 7.30
N LEU A 75 8.95 -3.34 6.23
CA LEU A 75 9.31 -3.72 4.88
C LEU A 75 10.12 -2.57 4.27
N CYS A 76 11.43 -2.68 4.44
CA CYS A 76 12.40 -1.95 3.64
C CYS A 76 12.81 -2.83 2.47
N PRO A 77 12.73 -2.33 1.24
CA PRO A 77 13.18 -3.10 0.09
C PRO A 77 14.69 -3.33 0.16
N ILE A 78 15.14 -4.51 -0.30
CA ILE A 78 16.53 -4.96 -0.15
C ILE A 78 17.47 -3.93 -0.78
N PRO A 79 18.50 -3.42 -0.06
CA PRO A 79 19.54 -2.60 -0.68
C PRO A 79 20.21 -3.41 -1.80
N GLY A 80 19.85 -3.13 -3.05
CA GLY A 80 20.29 -3.88 -4.24
C GLY A 80 19.18 -4.51 -5.08
N ILE A 81 17.96 -4.66 -4.54
CA ILE A 81 16.73 -4.88 -5.32
C ILE A 81 15.91 -3.61 -5.20
N ILE A 82 16.10 -2.73 -6.17
CA ILE A 82 15.61 -1.36 -6.21
C ILE A 82 14.10 -1.33 -5.95
N PRO A 83 13.63 -0.71 -4.85
CA PRO A 83 12.29 -0.17 -4.82
C PRO A 83 12.28 1.18 -5.51
N ILE A 84 11.26 1.40 -6.31
CA ILE A 84 11.22 2.54 -7.21
C ILE A 84 10.84 3.85 -6.48
N THR A 85 10.83 3.85 -5.15
CA THR A 85 10.63 5.06 -4.32
C THR A 85 11.90 5.70 -3.77
N THR A 86 13.07 5.05 -3.81
CA THR A 86 14.36 5.69 -3.50
C THR A 86 15.40 5.45 -4.58
N CYS A 87 14.96 5.41 -5.84
CA CYS A 87 15.88 5.35 -6.95
C CYS A 87 16.85 6.55 -6.86
N SER A 88 18.07 6.27 -6.40
CA SER A 88 19.25 6.75 -7.12
C SER A 88 19.16 6.13 -8.51
N CYS A 89 18.19 6.60 -9.31
CA CYS A 89 18.18 6.36 -10.73
C CYS A 89 19.60 6.69 -11.15
N SER A 90 20.28 5.75 -11.82
CA SER A 90 21.16 6.12 -12.92
C SER A 90 20.53 7.36 -13.57
N SER A 91 21.24 8.48 -13.68
CA SER A 91 20.70 9.77 -14.16
C SER A 91 19.65 9.60 -15.26
N ILE A 92 19.93 8.66 -16.17
CA ILE A 92 19.06 8.09 -17.21
C ILE A 92 17.60 7.84 -16.77
N LEU A 93 17.33 7.12 -15.69
CA LEU A 93 15.94 6.77 -15.30
C LEU A 93 15.18 7.96 -14.69
N LYS A 94 15.89 8.89 -14.02
CA LYS A 94 15.32 10.17 -13.57
C LYS A 94 15.01 11.06 -14.76
N ASP A 95 15.91 11.09 -15.75
CA ASP A 95 15.73 11.85 -16.98
C ASP A 95 14.56 11.28 -17.79
N LEU A 96 14.41 9.95 -17.88
CA LEU A 96 13.28 9.30 -18.55
C LEU A 96 11.94 9.62 -17.88
N LEU A 97 11.85 9.48 -16.55
CA LEU A 97 10.63 9.84 -15.82
C LEU A 97 10.28 11.32 -15.96
N LYS A 98 11.29 12.19 -15.94
CA LYS A 98 11.09 13.63 -16.12
C LYS A 98 10.59 13.95 -17.53
N VAL A 99 11.16 13.34 -18.56
CA VAL A 99 10.69 13.47 -19.95
C VAL A 99 9.22 13.04 -20.04
N MET A 100 8.87 11.88 -19.49
CA MET A 100 7.47 11.42 -19.51
C MET A 100 6.51 12.37 -18.79
N ILE A 101 6.87 12.86 -17.61
CA ILE A 101 6.03 13.82 -16.88
C ILE A 101 5.87 15.09 -17.71
N THR A 102 6.95 15.58 -18.34
CA THR A 102 6.89 16.74 -19.24
C THR A 102 5.96 16.48 -20.42
N ASP A 103 6.11 15.35 -21.12
CA ASP A 103 5.26 14.99 -22.26
C ASP A 103 3.78 14.93 -21.88
N VAL A 104 3.46 14.27 -20.76
CA VAL A 104 2.08 14.18 -20.26
C VAL A 104 1.58 15.56 -19.82
N SER A 105 2.41 16.37 -19.15
CA SER A 105 2.02 17.70 -18.70
C SER A 105 1.73 18.65 -19.86
N GLU A 106 2.55 18.61 -20.92
CA GLU A 106 2.35 19.40 -22.14
C GLU A 106 1.08 18.95 -22.87
N TRP A 107 0.86 17.64 -22.98
CA TRP A 107 -0.35 17.10 -23.59
C TRP A 107 -1.62 17.48 -22.82
N VAL A 108 -1.61 17.36 -21.48
CA VAL A 108 -2.78 17.67 -20.61
C VAL A 108 -3.28 19.10 -20.81
N VAL A 109 -2.40 20.06 -21.10
CA VAL A 109 -2.79 21.47 -21.33
C VAL A 109 -3.65 21.64 -22.58
N HIS A 110 -3.51 20.74 -23.56
CA HIS A 110 -4.21 20.80 -24.85
C HIS A 110 -5.29 19.72 -25.03
N ALA A 111 -5.30 18.72 -24.16
CA ALA A 111 -6.23 17.60 -24.19
C ALA A 111 -7.68 18.06 -23.90
N LYS A 112 -8.63 17.42 -24.59
CA LYS A 112 -10.06 17.54 -24.33
C LYS A 112 -10.59 16.27 -23.68
N GLU A 113 -11.77 16.36 -23.08
CA GLU A 113 -12.45 15.21 -22.49
C GLU A 113 -12.61 14.10 -23.55
N GLY A 114 -12.09 12.91 -23.24
CA GLY A 114 -12.08 11.74 -24.14
C GLY A 114 -10.81 11.55 -24.96
N ASP A 115 -9.87 12.50 -24.95
CA ASP A 115 -8.55 12.31 -25.57
C ASP A 115 -7.70 11.34 -24.73
N SER A 116 -6.84 10.55 -25.39
CA SER A 116 -5.89 9.65 -24.74
C SER A 116 -4.48 9.82 -25.29
N LEU A 117 -3.48 9.57 -24.43
CA LEU A 117 -2.06 9.58 -24.79
C LEU A 117 -1.46 8.21 -24.46
N THR A 118 -0.86 7.57 -25.45
CA THR A 118 -0.08 6.34 -25.24
C THR A 118 1.37 6.69 -24.95
N LEU A 119 1.88 6.17 -23.84
CA LEU A 119 3.28 6.35 -23.45
C LEU A 119 4.10 5.12 -23.85
N PRO A 120 5.36 5.30 -24.28
CA PRO A 120 6.26 4.18 -24.52
C PRO A 120 6.54 3.43 -23.22
N SER A 121 6.77 2.11 -23.34
CA SER A 121 7.26 1.32 -22.21
C SER A 121 8.63 1.86 -21.76
N VAL A 122 8.80 2.02 -20.45
CA VAL A 122 10.06 2.47 -19.87
C VAL A 122 10.86 1.26 -19.43
N PRO A 123 11.99 0.95 -20.08
CA PRO A 123 12.84 -0.15 -19.66
C PRO A 123 13.27 0.03 -18.20
N GLY A 124 13.02 -0.98 -17.37
CA GLY A 124 13.38 -0.96 -15.96
C GLY A 124 12.33 -0.41 -15.00
N LEU A 125 11.14 -0.02 -15.49
CA LEU A 125 9.98 0.27 -14.64
C LEU A 125 8.85 -0.70 -14.90
N GLN A 126 8.18 -1.14 -13.84
CA GLN A 126 6.90 -1.83 -13.94
C GLN A 126 5.78 -0.81 -14.20
N ILE A 127 4.72 -1.25 -14.87
CA ILE A 127 3.60 -0.39 -15.29
C ILE A 127 2.95 0.31 -14.08
N PHE A 128 2.78 -0.39 -12.96
CA PHE A 128 2.17 0.19 -11.75
C PHE A 128 3.01 1.34 -11.16
N GLU A 129 4.33 1.33 -11.36
CA GLU A 129 5.25 2.36 -10.85
C GLU A 129 5.14 3.63 -11.68
N VAL A 130 5.03 3.48 -13.01
CA VAL A 130 4.74 4.60 -13.92
C VAL A 130 3.38 5.21 -13.59
N GLN A 131 2.34 4.39 -13.39
CA GLN A 131 1.00 4.86 -13.02
C GLN A 131 1.00 5.61 -11.69
N LEU A 132 1.73 5.10 -10.67
CA LEU A 132 1.83 5.75 -9.37
C LEU A 132 2.50 7.12 -9.47
N VAL A 133 3.62 7.22 -10.20
CA VAL A 133 4.34 8.49 -10.40
C VAL A 133 3.45 9.51 -11.11
N LEU A 134 2.78 9.09 -12.18
CA LEU A 134 1.89 9.96 -12.96
C LEU A 134 0.71 10.46 -12.12
N ARG A 135 0.03 9.58 -11.37
CA ARG A 135 -1.10 9.98 -10.49
C ARG A 135 -0.68 10.88 -9.33
N ARG A 136 0.54 10.73 -8.82
CA ARG A 136 1.10 11.65 -7.81
C ARG A 136 1.43 13.02 -8.40
N ALA A 137 1.97 13.06 -9.62
CA ALA A 137 2.35 14.30 -10.28
C ALA A 137 1.15 15.08 -10.84
N LEU A 138 0.12 14.36 -11.31
CA LEU A 138 -1.05 14.90 -11.99
C LEU A 138 -2.31 14.28 -11.38
N ALA A 139 -3.00 15.05 -10.53
CA ALA A 139 -4.12 14.53 -9.73
C ALA A 139 -5.36 14.13 -10.55
N ASN A 140 -5.50 14.64 -11.77
CA ASN A 140 -6.72 14.55 -12.57
C ASN A 140 -6.59 13.68 -13.83
N ILE A 141 -5.60 12.78 -13.88
CA ILE A 141 -5.43 11.89 -15.03
C ILE A 141 -5.82 10.46 -14.66
N TRP A 142 -6.51 9.78 -15.59
CA TRP A 142 -6.76 8.35 -15.53
C TRP A 142 -5.69 7.60 -16.31
N THR A 143 -5.28 6.44 -15.81
CA THR A 143 -4.26 5.60 -16.46
C THR A 143 -4.79 4.18 -16.58
N GLU A 144 -4.71 3.62 -17.78
CA GLU A 144 -5.05 2.22 -18.06
C GLU A 144 -3.86 1.48 -18.69
N VAL A 145 -3.86 0.16 -18.55
CA VAL A 145 -2.87 -0.69 -19.23
C VAL A 145 -3.46 -1.09 -20.56
N ASN A 146 -2.73 -0.84 -21.64
CA ASN A 146 -3.16 -1.26 -22.97
C ASN A 146 -2.64 -2.67 -23.26
N ASP A 147 -3.42 -3.69 -22.92
CA ASP A 147 -3.12 -5.11 -23.17
C ASP A 147 -3.37 -5.48 -24.65
N GLN A 148 -2.86 -4.70 -25.61
CA GLN A 148 -3.06 -4.95 -27.05
C GLN A 148 -2.25 -6.13 -27.61
N ASN A 149 -1.83 -7.07 -26.77
CA ASN A 149 -1.21 -8.34 -27.17
C ASN A 149 -2.11 -9.52 -26.77
N GLU A 150 -3.17 -9.74 -27.54
CA GLU A 150 -3.67 -11.12 -27.79
C GLU A 150 -2.81 -11.79 -28.85
#